data_AF-A0A5B9E885-F1
#
_entry.id   AF-A0A5B9E885-F1
#
_cell.length_a   1.000
_cell.length_b   1.000
_cell.length_c   1.000
_cell.angle_alpha   90.00
_cell.angle_beta   90.00
_cell.angle_gamma   90.00
#
_symmetry.space_group_name_H-M   'P 1'
#
loop_
_entity.id
_entity.type
_entity.pdbx_description
1 polymer ?
#
loop_
_entity_poly.entity_id
_entity_poly.type
_entity_poly.pdbx_seq_one_letter_code
_entity_poly.pdbx_strand_id
1 'polypeptide(L)'
;MASIELIELLKQKIGLDSASIGPAAIERALQVRMSACKLQHEQEYVELLLVRDSELQELIEAVVVPETWFFRDREAFAAMTRLVQEEWMPSHPEGMLRVLSLPCSTGEEPYSIAMALLDAGVPAKRFLVDAVDVSGRVLQLAQRALYGRNSFRGKDLHFRDRHFEPQANEYRLSKVVRHQVRFQHGNLFHADFLPGSAIYDIIYCRNLLIYFDTATQKRAVQILTRLLTTKGVLFLGPSETSLAQPGDFVSLRVPMAFGFRRAVDLPQPQKNKHTPPPKKPAYSGGRRVAVAARPPEFSASRPLVAAAKPQSTPPPSSLEEAQRLADRGLLPDAIKHCEDHLRREGPSDQAYYLLGLIQDATGKRSEATDAYRKALYLNPNHYEALVHLALLLESQKDVSGAQALNARARRLLQRTAQ
;
A
#
# COMPACT_ATOMS: atom_id res chain seq x y z
N MET A 1 -10.86 -5.76 -29.35
CA MET A 1 -11.37 -5.98 -27.98
C MET A 1 -11.41 -7.48 -27.73
N ALA A 2 -10.92 -7.93 -26.58
CA ALA A 2 -11.02 -9.33 -26.17
C ALA A 2 -12.49 -9.77 -26.04
N SER A 3 -12.76 -11.01 -26.40
CA SER A 3 -14.06 -11.67 -26.25
C SER A 3 -14.47 -11.80 -24.79
N ILE A 4 -15.78 -11.84 -24.57
CA ILE A 4 -16.37 -12.12 -23.24
C ILE A 4 -15.93 -13.50 -22.74
N GLU A 5 -15.81 -14.48 -23.64
CA GLU A 5 -15.40 -15.84 -23.32
C GLU A 5 -13.99 -15.90 -22.71
N LEU A 6 -13.02 -15.18 -23.30
CA LEU A 6 -11.66 -15.08 -22.77
C LEU A 6 -11.62 -14.40 -21.39
N ILE A 7 -12.39 -13.33 -21.22
CA ILE A 7 -12.48 -12.58 -19.96
C ILE A 7 -13.04 -13.48 -18.84
N GLU A 8 -14.12 -14.22 -19.13
CA GLU A 8 -14.70 -15.16 -18.17
C GLU A 8 -13.74 -16.32 -17.86
N LEU A 9 -12.98 -16.81 -18.84
CA LEU A 9 -11.96 -17.84 -18.61
C LEU A 9 -10.86 -17.37 -17.66
N LEU A 10 -10.31 -16.17 -17.88
CA LEU A 10 -9.31 -15.57 -16.99
C LEU A 10 -9.89 -15.37 -15.58
N LYS A 11 -11.10 -14.85 -15.47
CA LYS A 11 -11.79 -14.70 -14.19
C LYS A 11 -11.96 -16.05 -13.48
N GLN A 12 -12.41 -17.08 -14.19
CA GLN A 12 -12.63 -18.41 -13.62
C GLN A 12 -11.32 -19.07 -13.15
N LYS A 13 -10.24 -18.93 -13.92
CA LYS A 13 -8.98 -19.64 -13.67
C LYS A 13 -8.12 -18.96 -12.61
N ILE A 14 -8.05 -17.62 -12.59
CA ILE A 14 -7.10 -16.86 -11.75
C ILE A 14 -7.77 -15.73 -10.94
N GLY A 15 -9.08 -15.52 -11.07
CA GLY A 15 -9.83 -14.51 -10.33
C GLY A 15 -9.68 -13.08 -10.86
N LEU A 16 -8.89 -12.88 -11.93
CA LEU A 16 -8.60 -11.58 -12.49
C LEU A 16 -9.83 -10.93 -13.15
N ASP A 17 -10.10 -9.69 -12.78
CA ASP A 17 -11.15 -8.87 -13.36
C ASP A 17 -10.62 -7.96 -14.48
N SER A 18 -11.29 -7.98 -15.62
CA SER A 18 -10.84 -7.27 -16.83
C SER A 18 -10.98 -5.75 -16.72
N ALA A 19 -11.95 -5.27 -15.93
CA ALA A 19 -12.12 -3.84 -15.70
C ALA A 19 -11.00 -3.30 -14.80
N SER A 20 -10.59 -4.07 -13.78
CA SER A 20 -9.50 -3.70 -12.88
C SER A 20 -8.11 -3.75 -13.53
N ILE A 21 -7.84 -4.75 -14.39
CA ILE A 21 -6.57 -4.87 -15.12
C ILE A 21 -6.45 -3.84 -16.24
N GLY A 22 -7.59 -3.49 -16.84
CA GLY A 22 -7.68 -2.62 -17.99
C GLY A 22 -7.75 -3.41 -19.29
N PRO A 23 -8.78 -3.20 -20.13
CA PRO A 23 -8.98 -3.93 -21.39
C PRO A 23 -7.78 -3.89 -22.33
N ALA A 24 -7.06 -2.76 -22.37
CA ALA A 24 -5.88 -2.58 -23.22
C ALA A 24 -4.66 -3.42 -22.79
N ALA A 25 -4.55 -3.81 -21.52
CA ALA A 25 -3.49 -4.70 -21.07
C ALA A 25 -3.78 -6.14 -21.52
N ILE A 26 -5.02 -6.59 -21.34
CA ILE A 26 -5.48 -7.91 -21.79
C ILE A 26 -5.38 -8.04 -23.32
N GLU A 27 -5.81 -7.02 -24.06
CA GLU A 27 -5.74 -7.03 -25.53
C GLU A 27 -4.29 -7.11 -26.04
N ARG A 28 -3.36 -6.37 -25.43
CA ARG A 28 -1.94 -6.48 -25.77
C ARG A 28 -1.37 -7.86 -25.44
N ALA A 29 -1.69 -8.40 -24.26
CA ALA A 29 -1.26 -9.75 -23.87
C ALA A 29 -1.78 -10.80 -24.86
N LEU A 30 -3.07 -10.72 -25.22
CA LEU A 30 -3.70 -11.58 -26.20
C LEU A 30 -3.00 -11.50 -27.56
N GLN A 31 -2.77 -10.29 -28.10
CA GLN A 31 -2.08 -10.11 -29.38
C GLN A 31 -0.68 -10.71 -29.40
N VAL A 32 0.08 -10.51 -28.32
CA VAL A 32 1.44 -11.07 -28.17
C VAL A 32 1.38 -12.60 -28.19
N ARG A 33 0.45 -13.20 -27.45
CA ARG A 33 0.32 -14.67 -27.35
C ARG A 33 -0.22 -15.32 -28.63
N MET A 34 -1.24 -14.74 -29.25
CA MET A 34 -1.75 -15.20 -30.55
C MET A 34 -0.65 -15.19 -31.61
N SER A 35 0.15 -14.13 -31.65
CA SER A 35 1.30 -14.02 -32.56
C SER A 35 2.35 -15.10 -32.28
N ALA A 36 2.66 -15.39 -31.01
CA ALA A 36 3.59 -16.46 -30.62
C ALA A 36 3.07 -17.85 -31.01
N CYS A 37 1.76 -18.07 -30.92
CA CYS A 37 1.10 -19.31 -31.33
C CYS A 37 0.80 -19.39 -32.84
N LYS A 38 1.07 -18.32 -33.60
CA LYS A 38 0.74 -18.17 -35.03
C LYS A 38 -0.76 -18.34 -35.33
N LEU A 39 -1.62 -17.86 -34.43
CA LEU A 39 -3.07 -17.87 -34.59
C LEU A 39 -3.57 -16.50 -35.03
N GLN A 40 -4.57 -16.49 -35.90
CA GLN A 40 -5.13 -15.25 -36.48
C GLN A 40 -6.48 -14.90 -35.86
N HIS A 41 -7.19 -15.89 -35.30
CA HIS A 41 -8.51 -15.70 -34.73
C HIS A 41 -8.52 -15.97 -33.23
N GLU A 42 -9.19 -15.09 -32.48
CA GLU A 42 -9.27 -15.22 -31.02
C GLU A 42 -9.96 -16.52 -30.60
N GLN A 43 -10.98 -16.96 -31.35
CA GLN A 43 -11.69 -18.21 -31.05
C GLN A 43 -10.76 -19.42 -31.04
N GLU A 44 -9.85 -19.50 -32.02
CA GLU A 44 -8.83 -20.57 -32.08
C GLU A 44 -7.91 -20.54 -30.86
N TYR A 45 -7.61 -19.34 -30.37
CA TYR A 45 -6.79 -19.18 -29.17
C TYR A 45 -7.56 -19.58 -27.92
N VAL A 46 -8.83 -19.20 -27.78
CA VAL A 46 -9.67 -19.65 -26.65
C VAL A 46 -9.79 -21.17 -26.62
N GLU A 47 -10.03 -21.81 -27.75
CA GLU A 47 -10.05 -23.29 -27.86
C GLU A 47 -8.71 -23.91 -27.43
N LEU A 48 -7.59 -23.31 -27.85
CA LEU A 48 -6.25 -23.74 -27.42
C LEU A 48 -6.08 -23.63 -25.89
N LEU A 49 -6.56 -22.56 -25.27
CA LEU A 49 -6.47 -22.36 -23.82
C LEU A 49 -7.26 -23.41 -23.02
N LEU A 50 -8.35 -23.94 -23.58
CA LEU A 50 -9.15 -24.97 -22.93
C LEU A 50 -8.47 -26.35 -22.90
N VAL A 51 -7.59 -26.62 -23.88
CA VAL A 51 -6.91 -27.92 -24.00
C VAL A 51 -5.44 -27.88 -23.57
N ARG A 52 -4.84 -26.69 -23.45
CA ARG A 52 -3.41 -26.52 -23.19
C ARG A 52 -3.13 -25.57 -22.02
N ASP A 53 -3.07 -26.15 -20.82
CA ASP A 53 -2.78 -25.40 -19.59
C ASP A 53 -1.46 -24.61 -19.64
N SER A 54 -0.45 -25.10 -20.38
CA SER A 54 0.81 -24.38 -20.54
C SER A 54 0.66 -23.04 -21.28
N GLU A 55 -0.29 -22.95 -22.23
CA GLU A 55 -0.54 -21.69 -22.94
C GLU A 55 -1.38 -20.73 -22.09
N LEU A 56 -2.32 -21.26 -21.30
CA LEU A 56 -3.00 -20.47 -20.28
C LEU A 56 -2.02 -19.83 -19.31
N GLN A 57 -1.01 -20.59 -18.87
CA GLN A 57 0.06 -20.03 -18.04
C GLN A 57 0.78 -18.89 -18.76
N GLU A 58 1.15 -19.06 -20.02
CA GLU A 58 1.83 -18.00 -20.77
C GLU A 58 0.96 -16.74 -20.98
N LEU A 59 -0.35 -16.89 -21.10
CA LEU A 59 -1.28 -15.75 -21.10
C LEU A 59 -1.29 -15.04 -19.74
N ILE A 60 -1.36 -15.80 -18.64
CA ILE A 60 -1.29 -15.27 -17.27
C ILE A 60 0.00 -14.44 -17.12
N GLU A 61 1.14 -14.98 -17.53
CA GLU A 61 2.44 -14.31 -17.49
C GLU A 61 2.47 -13.00 -18.29
N ALA A 62 1.68 -12.90 -19.37
CA ALA A 62 1.60 -11.69 -20.19
C ALA A 62 0.64 -10.63 -19.62
N VAL A 63 -0.31 -11.03 -18.78
CA VAL A 63 -1.32 -10.15 -18.16
C VAL A 63 -0.85 -9.62 -16.81
N VAL A 64 -0.14 -10.44 -16.02
CA VAL A 64 0.35 -10.05 -14.70
C VAL A 64 1.42 -8.96 -14.81
N VAL A 65 1.31 -7.90 -14.01
CA VAL A 65 2.28 -6.80 -13.96
C VAL A 65 3.15 -6.95 -12.71
N PRO A 66 4.42 -7.41 -12.83
CA PRO A 66 5.29 -7.56 -11.68
C PRO A 66 5.93 -6.22 -11.33
N GLU A 67 5.22 -5.35 -10.62
CA GLU A 67 5.83 -4.18 -10.00
C GLU A 67 5.98 -4.37 -8.49
N THR A 68 7.22 -4.57 -8.07
CA THR A 68 7.60 -4.72 -6.65
C THR A 68 8.98 -4.13 -6.39
N TRP A 69 9.28 -3.82 -5.13
CA TRP A 69 10.58 -3.33 -4.68
C TRP A 69 10.75 -3.63 -3.19
N PHE A 70 12.00 -3.65 -2.73
CA PHE A 70 12.31 -3.94 -1.34
C PHE A 70 11.71 -2.90 -0.40
N PHE A 71 11.13 -3.38 0.70
CA PHE A 71 10.55 -2.56 1.75
C PHE A 71 9.49 -1.56 1.24
N ARG A 72 8.66 -1.97 0.29
CA ARG A 72 7.45 -1.23 -0.12
C ARG A 72 6.51 -1.09 1.09
N ASP A 73 6.12 0.14 1.44
CA ASP A 73 5.41 0.51 2.68
C ASP A 73 6.14 0.01 3.95
N ARG A 74 7.23 0.69 4.31
CA ARG A 74 8.17 0.31 5.39
C ARG A 74 7.49 0.09 6.74
N GLU A 75 6.44 0.86 6.99
CA GLU A 75 5.67 0.88 8.22
C GLU A 75 5.00 -0.48 8.48
N ALA A 76 4.65 -1.23 7.43
CA ALA A 76 4.13 -2.59 7.58
C ALA A 76 5.17 -3.54 8.18
N PHE A 77 6.42 -3.47 7.73
CA PHE A 77 7.51 -4.31 8.26
C PHE A 77 7.89 -3.87 9.68
N ALA A 78 7.93 -2.57 9.95
CA ALA A 78 8.20 -2.05 11.30
C ALA A 78 7.12 -2.47 12.31
N ALA A 79 5.84 -2.45 11.89
CA ALA A 79 4.73 -2.93 12.71
C ALA A 79 4.84 -4.44 12.97
N MET A 80 5.19 -5.22 11.93
CA MET A 80 5.42 -6.66 12.05
C MET A 80 6.56 -6.97 13.04
N THR A 81 7.73 -6.36 12.90
CA THR A 81 8.87 -6.63 13.78
C THR A 81 8.55 -6.31 15.22
N ARG A 82 7.88 -5.18 15.47
CA ARG A 82 7.43 -4.79 16.80
C ARG A 82 6.48 -5.82 17.41
N LEU A 83 5.46 -6.21 16.65
CA LEU A 83 4.49 -7.23 17.09
C LEU A 83 5.18 -8.56 17.40
N VAL A 84 6.12 -8.98 16.56
CA VAL A 84 6.84 -10.24 16.76
C VAL A 84 7.70 -10.18 18.02
N GLN A 85 8.44 -9.10 18.25
CA GLN A 85 9.30 -8.93 19.41
C GLN A 85 8.51 -8.77 20.72
N GLU A 86 7.47 -7.93 20.72
CA GLU A 86 6.74 -7.53 21.93
C GLU A 86 5.65 -8.54 22.32
N GLU A 87 5.02 -9.22 21.35
CA GLU A 87 3.86 -10.08 21.62
C GLU A 87 4.12 -11.56 21.26
N TRP A 88 4.59 -11.83 20.03
CA TRP A 88 4.63 -13.20 19.53
C TRP A 88 5.74 -14.03 20.17
N MET A 89 6.98 -13.53 20.20
CA MET A 89 8.15 -14.23 20.76
C MET A 89 7.97 -14.57 22.25
N PRO A 90 7.51 -13.65 23.12
CA PRO A 90 7.24 -13.98 24.52
C PRO A 90 6.14 -15.03 24.71
N SER A 91 5.11 -15.01 23.85
CA SER A 91 3.98 -15.94 23.92
C SER A 91 4.30 -17.33 23.35
N HIS A 92 5.38 -17.45 22.58
CA HIS A 92 5.77 -18.68 21.89
C HIS A 92 7.26 -18.98 22.12
N PRO A 93 7.70 -19.29 23.36
CA PRO A 93 9.12 -19.41 23.70
C PRO A 93 9.86 -20.45 22.86
N GLU A 94 9.18 -21.49 22.37
CA GLU A 94 9.74 -22.53 21.49
C GLU A 94 9.02 -22.61 20.12
N GLY A 95 8.16 -21.64 19.81
CA GLY A 95 7.38 -21.65 18.57
C GLY A 95 8.19 -21.25 17.34
N MET A 96 7.70 -21.65 16.17
CA MET A 96 8.20 -21.25 14.86
C MET A 96 7.23 -20.26 14.21
N LEU A 97 7.68 -19.02 13.96
CA LEU A 97 6.87 -17.98 13.34
C LEU A 97 6.67 -18.32 11.87
N ARG A 98 5.42 -18.44 11.44
CA ARG A 98 5.10 -18.73 10.04
C ARG A 98 4.49 -17.50 9.38
N VAL A 99 5.17 -17.00 8.35
CA VAL A 99 4.72 -15.85 7.58
C VAL A 99 4.40 -16.29 6.14
N LEU A 100 3.31 -15.79 5.57
CA LEU A 100 2.98 -15.96 4.15
C LEU A 100 3.08 -14.62 3.44
N SER A 101 3.72 -14.58 2.26
CA SER A 101 3.64 -13.48 1.30
C SER A 101 3.00 -13.98 0.01
N LEU A 102 1.87 -13.40 -0.37
CA LEU A 102 1.07 -13.78 -1.52
C LEU A 102 0.34 -12.55 -2.08
N PRO A 103 0.60 -12.12 -3.33
CA PRO A 103 1.55 -12.66 -4.27
C PRO A 103 2.95 -12.16 -3.94
N CYS A 104 3.98 -12.98 -4.20
CA CYS A 104 5.36 -12.61 -3.85
C CYS A 104 6.16 -11.99 -5.00
N SER A 105 5.65 -12.04 -6.24
CA SER A 105 6.28 -11.49 -7.44
C SER A 105 7.75 -11.94 -7.58
N THR A 106 8.67 -11.04 -7.90
CA THR A 106 10.11 -11.32 -8.01
C THR A 106 10.85 -11.45 -6.66
N GLY A 107 10.12 -11.58 -5.54
CA GLY A 107 10.67 -11.96 -4.24
C GLY A 107 11.07 -10.82 -3.31
N GLU A 108 10.95 -9.55 -3.73
CA GLU A 108 11.32 -8.41 -2.90
C GLU A 108 10.55 -8.34 -1.58
N GLU A 109 9.24 -8.64 -1.57
CA GLU A 109 8.44 -8.65 -0.35
C GLU A 109 8.85 -9.74 0.65
N PRO A 110 8.86 -11.04 0.31
CA PRO A 110 9.23 -12.08 1.28
C PRO A 110 10.67 -11.95 1.78
N TYR A 111 11.59 -11.45 0.95
CA TYR A 111 12.94 -11.13 1.40
C TYR A 111 13.00 -9.90 2.30
N SER A 112 12.15 -8.88 2.08
CA SER A 112 12.01 -7.76 3.02
C SER A 112 11.50 -8.22 4.38
N ILE A 113 10.53 -9.15 4.41
CA ILE A 113 10.06 -9.80 5.65
C ILE A 113 11.23 -10.47 6.37
N ALA A 114 11.97 -11.34 5.67
CA ALA A 114 13.07 -12.08 6.25
C ALA A 114 14.20 -11.16 6.77
N MET A 115 14.58 -10.15 5.99
CA MET A 115 15.58 -9.14 6.42
C MET A 115 15.10 -8.37 7.64
N ALA A 116 13.85 -7.93 7.68
CA ALA A 116 13.29 -7.18 8.80
C ALA A 116 13.30 -8.00 10.10
N LEU A 117 12.92 -9.28 10.03
CA LEU A 117 12.94 -10.18 11.19
C LEU A 117 14.36 -10.45 11.70
N LEU A 118 15.31 -10.68 10.79
CA LEU A 118 16.72 -10.86 11.15
C LEU A 118 17.32 -9.60 11.78
N ASP A 119 17.06 -8.43 11.19
CA ASP A 119 17.52 -7.13 11.71
C ASP A 119 16.90 -6.82 13.08
N ALA A 120 15.68 -7.30 13.33
CA ALA A 120 15.02 -7.24 14.64
C ALA A 120 15.54 -8.29 15.65
N GLY A 121 16.55 -9.09 15.29
CA GLY A 121 17.15 -10.08 16.18
C GLY A 121 16.31 -11.35 16.37
N VAL A 122 15.28 -11.58 15.54
CA VAL A 122 14.55 -12.86 15.55
C VAL A 122 15.50 -13.95 15.01
N PRO A 123 15.79 -15.02 15.77
CA PRO A 123 16.74 -16.03 15.31
C PRO A 123 16.25 -16.73 14.04
N ALA A 124 17.14 -16.98 13.07
CA ALA A 124 16.78 -17.61 11.80
C ALA A 124 16.03 -18.96 11.97
N LYS A 125 16.40 -19.76 12.98
CA LYS A 125 15.72 -21.03 13.29
C LYS A 125 14.30 -20.88 13.86
N ARG A 126 13.80 -19.65 14.06
CA ARG A 126 12.53 -19.33 14.72
C ARG A 126 11.49 -18.74 13.78
N PHE A 127 11.79 -18.61 12.48
CA PHE A 127 10.80 -18.18 11.51
C PHE A 127 11.02 -18.79 10.13
N LEU A 128 9.92 -18.91 9.37
CA LEU A 128 9.92 -19.31 7.96
C LEU A 128 8.93 -18.43 7.21
N VAL A 129 9.33 -17.96 6.03
CA VAL A 129 8.48 -17.21 5.11
C VAL A 129 8.11 -18.10 3.94
N ASP A 130 6.83 -18.45 3.82
CA ASP A 130 6.27 -19.04 2.61
C ASP A 130 5.92 -17.91 1.63
N ALA A 131 6.39 -18.03 0.40
CA ALA A 131 6.21 -17.03 -0.65
C ALA A 131 5.54 -17.68 -1.85
N VAL A 132 4.37 -17.18 -2.24
CA VAL A 132 3.53 -17.84 -3.24
C VAL A 132 3.19 -16.87 -4.37
N ASP A 133 3.23 -17.37 -5.60
CA ASP A 133 2.80 -16.63 -6.79
C ASP A 133 2.20 -17.56 -7.84
N VAL A 134 1.33 -17.01 -8.69
CA VAL A 134 0.74 -17.72 -9.83
C VAL A 134 1.69 -17.73 -11.04
N SER A 135 2.66 -16.81 -11.09
CA SER A 135 3.67 -16.77 -12.15
C SER A 135 4.87 -17.66 -11.79
N GLY A 136 5.10 -18.70 -12.60
CA GLY A 136 6.29 -19.52 -12.45
C GLY A 136 7.57 -18.76 -12.81
N ARG A 137 7.46 -17.79 -13.75
CA ARG A 137 8.59 -16.99 -14.23
C ARG A 137 9.13 -16.06 -13.15
N VAL A 138 8.26 -15.34 -12.44
CA VAL A 138 8.70 -14.45 -11.36
C VAL A 138 9.28 -15.22 -10.18
N LEU A 139 8.76 -16.42 -9.88
CA LEU A 139 9.31 -17.28 -8.83
C LEU A 139 10.73 -17.75 -9.18
N GLN A 140 11.02 -18.09 -10.44
CA GLN A 140 12.37 -18.42 -10.87
C GLN A 140 13.32 -17.22 -10.71
N LEU A 141 12.87 -16.00 -11.02
CA LEU A 141 13.64 -14.78 -10.78
C LEU A 141 13.88 -14.55 -9.29
N ALA A 142 12.85 -14.74 -8.46
CA ALA A 142 12.94 -14.62 -7.01
C ALA A 142 13.96 -15.59 -6.41
N GLN A 143 13.93 -16.86 -6.83
CA GLN A 143 14.88 -17.89 -6.38
C GLN A 143 16.34 -17.59 -6.76
N ARG A 144 16.59 -16.90 -7.89
CA ARG A 144 17.94 -16.46 -8.28
C ARG A 144 18.50 -15.42 -7.31
N ALA A 145 17.63 -14.62 -6.71
CA ALA A 145 17.94 -13.61 -5.70
C ALA A 145 19.07 -12.65 -6.13
N LEU A 146 18.97 -12.21 -7.38
CA LEU A 146 19.80 -11.20 -8.02
C LEU A 146 18.90 -10.04 -8.42
N TYR A 147 19.24 -8.84 -7.94
CA TYR A 147 18.37 -7.68 -8.05
C TYR A 147 19.11 -6.50 -8.66
N GLY A 148 18.49 -5.90 -9.68
CA GLY A 148 18.97 -4.67 -10.30
C GLY A 148 18.59 -3.43 -9.49
N ARG A 149 19.01 -2.26 -9.99
CA ARG A 149 18.76 -0.95 -9.33
C ARG A 149 17.27 -0.68 -9.08
N ASN A 150 16.37 -1.13 -9.97
CA ASN A 150 14.94 -0.84 -9.89
C ASN A 150 14.24 -1.48 -8.68
N SER A 151 14.81 -2.55 -8.11
CA SER A 151 14.31 -3.18 -6.88
C SER A 151 14.65 -2.39 -5.61
N PHE A 152 15.57 -1.41 -5.71
CA PHE A 152 16.03 -0.57 -4.61
C PHE A 152 15.51 0.86 -4.80
N ARG A 153 14.39 1.19 -4.16
CA ARG A 153 13.77 2.52 -4.25
C ARG A 153 13.90 3.30 -2.94
N GLY A 154 13.95 4.63 -3.06
CA GLY A 154 14.07 5.55 -1.94
C GLY A 154 15.51 5.76 -1.45
N LYS A 155 15.65 6.59 -0.41
CA LYS A 155 16.96 7.00 0.14
C LYS A 155 17.52 6.03 1.18
N ASP A 156 16.64 5.32 1.89
CA ASP A 156 17.05 4.38 2.95
C ASP A 156 17.40 3.01 2.38
N LEU A 157 18.65 2.86 1.95
CA LEU A 157 19.19 1.62 1.38
C LEU A 157 20.15 0.90 2.34
N HIS A 158 20.14 1.23 3.64
CA HIS A 158 21.05 0.61 4.59
C HIS A 158 20.86 -0.91 4.72
N PHE A 159 19.64 -1.41 4.49
CA PHE A 159 19.38 -2.85 4.44
C PHE A 159 20.13 -3.54 3.30
N ARG A 160 20.35 -2.84 2.17
CA ARG A 160 21.08 -3.38 1.03
C ARG A 160 22.52 -3.64 1.42
N ASP A 161 23.15 -2.67 2.09
CA ASP A 161 24.54 -2.76 2.48
C ASP A 161 24.79 -3.85 3.55
N ARG A 162 23.75 -4.20 4.35
CA ARG A 162 23.79 -5.30 5.32
C ARG A 162 23.59 -6.68 4.69
N HIS A 163 22.66 -6.80 3.75
CA HIS A 163 22.13 -8.10 3.31
C HIS A 163 22.51 -8.49 1.89
N PHE A 164 23.16 -7.61 1.12
CA PHE A 164 23.52 -7.86 -0.27
C PHE A 164 25.00 -7.67 -0.53
N GLU A 165 25.49 -8.45 -1.49
CA GLU A 165 26.83 -8.31 -2.05
C GLU A 165 26.70 -7.77 -3.48
N PRO A 166 27.48 -6.74 -3.85
CA PRO A 166 27.48 -6.24 -5.23
C PRO A 166 28.02 -7.32 -6.19
N GLN A 167 27.34 -7.52 -7.31
CA GLN A 167 27.76 -8.42 -8.37
C GLN A 167 27.53 -7.77 -9.73
N ALA A 168 28.61 -7.24 -10.33
CA ALA A 168 28.56 -6.49 -11.58
C ALA A 168 27.51 -5.35 -11.53
N ASN A 169 26.43 -5.46 -12.29
CA ASN A 169 25.35 -4.46 -12.35
C ASN A 169 24.15 -4.79 -11.45
N GLU A 170 24.24 -5.87 -10.66
CA GLU A 170 23.20 -6.39 -9.80
C GLU A 170 23.71 -6.52 -8.36
N TYR A 171 22.79 -6.89 -7.46
CA TYR A 171 23.06 -7.15 -6.05
C TYR A 171 22.58 -8.55 -5.72
N ARG A 172 23.46 -9.38 -5.17
CA ARG A 172 23.15 -10.73 -4.73
C ARG A 172 22.74 -10.72 -3.27
N LEU A 173 21.58 -11.28 -2.97
CA LEU A 173 21.10 -11.41 -1.60
C LEU A 173 21.92 -12.45 -0.83
N SER A 174 22.18 -12.18 0.45
CA SER A 174 22.92 -13.07 1.34
C SER A 174 22.26 -14.45 1.44
N LYS A 175 23.06 -15.49 1.67
CA LYS A 175 22.53 -16.85 1.86
C LYS A 175 21.63 -16.92 3.10
N VAL A 176 21.96 -16.21 4.17
CA VAL A 176 21.20 -16.27 5.43
C VAL A 176 19.75 -15.84 5.21
N VAL A 177 19.52 -14.73 4.51
CA VAL A 177 18.15 -14.28 4.19
C VAL A 177 17.46 -15.26 3.25
N ARG A 178 18.17 -15.78 2.23
CA ARG A 178 17.60 -16.69 1.24
C ARG A 178 17.04 -17.98 1.83
N HIS A 179 17.72 -18.57 2.82
CA HIS A 179 17.27 -19.83 3.45
C HIS A 179 15.99 -19.66 4.27
N GLN A 180 15.58 -18.43 4.58
CA GLN A 180 14.35 -18.15 5.34
C GLN A 180 13.10 -18.11 4.48
N VAL A 181 13.24 -18.14 3.14
CA VAL A 181 12.12 -18.00 2.21
C VAL A 181 11.94 -19.28 1.39
N ARG A 182 10.73 -19.84 1.41
CA ARG A 182 10.33 -20.98 0.59
C ARG A 182 9.33 -20.53 -0.47
N PHE A 183 9.74 -20.58 -1.72
CA PHE A 183 8.89 -20.25 -2.87
C PHE A 183 8.03 -21.43 -3.28
N GLN A 184 6.76 -21.17 -3.56
CA GLN A 184 5.80 -22.16 -4.06
C GLN A 184 4.99 -21.56 -5.21
N HIS A 185 4.81 -22.33 -6.28
CA HIS A 185 3.89 -21.96 -7.34
C HIS A 185 2.47 -22.34 -6.92
N GLY A 186 1.55 -21.38 -6.96
CA GLY A 186 0.21 -21.62 -6.44
C GLY A 186 -0.78 -20.51 -6.78
N ASN A 187 -2.04 -20.90 -6.89
CA ASN A 187 -3.16 -20.01 -7.13
C ASN A 187 -4.09 -20.05 -5.92
N LEU A 188 -4.36 -18.86 -5.34
CA LEU A 188 -5.20 -18.69 -4.15
C LEU A 188 -6.56 -19.39 -4.25
N PHE A 189 -7.13 -19.47 -5.45
CA PHE A 189 -8.49 -20.00 -5.66
C PHE A 189 -8.53 -21.50 -5.99
N HIS A 190 -7.38 -22.14 -6.16
CA HIS A 190 -7.31 -23.58 -6.41
C HIS A 190 -7.74 -24.37 -5.16
N ALA A 191 -8.42 -25.51 -5.35
CA ALA A 191 -8.95 -26.31 -4.23
C ALA A 191 -7.84 -26.80 -3.29
N ASP A 192 -6.69 -27.16 -3.87
CA ASP A 192 -5.51 -27.66 -3.17
C ASP A 192 -4.54 -26.53 -2.74
N PHE A 193 -4.99 -25.27 -2.70
CA PHE A 193 -4.13 -24.17 -2.26
C PHE A 193 -3.80 -24.31 -0.76
N LEU A 194 -2.55 -24.67 -0.47
CA LEU A 194 -2.00 -24.85 0.89
C LEU A 194 -2.95 -25.71 1.76
N PRO A 195 -3.09 -27.02 1.46
CA PRO A 195 -4.07 -27.88 2.12
C PRO A 195 -3.72 -28.06 3.61
N GLY A 196 -4.62 -27.65 4.51
CA GLY A 196 -4.45 -27.77 5.97
C GLY A 196 -5.17 -26.70 6.79
N SER A 197 -5.15 -26.88 8.12
CA SER A 197 -5.66 -25.93 9.13
C SER A 197 -4.90 -24.59 9.11
N ALA A 198 -5.38 -23.59 9.84
CA ALA A 198 -4.66 -22.33 10.08
C ALA A 198 -3.19 -22.54 10.45
N ILE A 199 -2.26 -22.08 9.61
CA ILE A 199 -0.81 -22.33 9.77
C ILE A 199 0.04 -21.05 9.76
N TYR A 200 -0.52 -19.86 9.54
CA TYR A 200 0.27 -18.62 9.48
C TYR A 200 -0.08 -17.64 10.59
N ASP A 201 0.94 -17.17 11.28
CA ASP A 201 0.84 -16.10 12.26
C ASP A 201 0.67 -14.74 11.58
N ILE A 202 1.29 -14.58 10.41
CA ILE A 202 1.26 -13.33 9.66
C ILE A 202 1.07 -13.65 8.17
N ILE A 203 0.18 -12.92 7.50
CA ILE A 203 0.01 -12.98 6.06
C ILE A 203 0.15 -11.57 5.48
N TYR A 204 0.98 -11.42 4.46
CA TYR A 204 1.03 -10.27 3.57
C TYR A 204 0.25 -10.61 2.29
N CYS A 205 -0.81 -9.85 2.02
CA CYS A 205 -1.56 -9.90 0.77
C CYS A 205 -1.80 -8.49 0.26
N ARG A 206 -0.83 -7.98 -0.50
CA ARG A 206 -0.73 -6.57 -0.86
C ARG A 206 -0.67 -6.42 -2.37
N ASN A 207 -1.38 -5.40 -2.87
CA ASN A 207 -1.42 -5.04 -4.27
C ASN A 207 -1.85 -6.19 -5.21
N LEU A 208 -2.76 -7.05 -4.74
CA LEU A 208 -3.33 -8.17 -5.50
C LEU A 208 -4.85 -8.05 -5.62
N LEU A 209 -5.51 -7.79 -4.50
CA LEU A 209 -6.97 -7.78 -4.42
C LEU A 209 -7.57 -6.66 -5.28
N ILE A 210 -6.80 -5.61 -5.59
CA ILE A 210 -7.18 -4.56 -6.53
C ILE A 210 -7.48 -5.07 -7.95
N TYR A 211 -6.96 -6.25 -8.32
CA TYR A 211 -7.19 -6.86 -9.64
C TYR A 211 -8.43 -7.76 -9.68
N PHE A 212 -9.14 -7.91 -8.56
CA PHE A 212 -10.29 -8.80 -8.42
C PHE A 212 -11.58 -8.00 -8.34
N ASP A 213 -12.69 -8.59 -8.79
CA ASP A 213 -14.02 -8.04 -8.56
C ASP A 213 -14.44 -8.22 -7.08
N THR A 214 -15.50 -7.53 -6.67
CA THR A 214 -15.97 -7.54 -5.27
C THR A 214 -16.28 -8.95 -4.75
N ALA A 215 -16.82 -9.84 -5.58
CA ALA A 215 -17.15 -11.20 -5.15
C ALA A 215 -15.87 -12.03 -4.92
N THR A 216 -14.91 -11.89 -5.82
CA THR A 216 -13.61 -12.59 -5.78
C THR A 216 -12.74 -12.06 -4.65
N GLN A 217 -12.74 -10.75 -4.39
CA GLN A 217 -12.10 -10.14 -3.22
C GLN A 217 -12.61 -10.73 -1.91
N LYS A 218 -13.95 -10.84 -1.74
CA LYS A 218 -14.55 -11.45 -0.54
C LYS A 218 -14.11 -12.90 -0.37
N ARG A 219 -14.14 -13.69 -1.45
CA ARG A 219 -13.65 -15.08 -1.44
C ARG A 219 -12.17 -15.15 -1.07
N ALA A 220 -11.33 -14.28 -1.63
CA ALA A 220 -9.91 -14.21 -1.32
C ALA A 220 -9.68 -13.95 0.17
N VAL A 221 -10.33 -12.93 0.74
CA VAL A 221 -10.23 -12.60 2.17
C VAL A 221 -10.68 -13.79 3.04
N GLN A 222 -11.77 -14.49 2.68
CA GLN A 222 -12.21 -15.68 3.42
C GLN A 222 -11.15 -16.79 3.45
N ILE A 223 -10.48 -17.03 2.31
CA ILE A 223 -9.39 -18.02 2.23
C ILE A 223 -8.21 -17.57 3.10
N LEU A 224 -7.80 -16.30 3.02
CA LEU A 224 -6.71 -15.75 3.84
C LEU A 224 -7.03 -15.85 5.35
N THR A 225 -8.26 -15.53 5.75
CA THR A 225 -8.73 -15.65 7.14
C THR A 225 -8.66 -17.08 7.67
N ARG A 226 -8.98 -18.08 6.82
CA ARG A 226 -8.87 -19.51 7.15
C ARG A 226 -7.42 -19.95 7.38
N LEU A 227 -6.48 -19.35 6.64
CA LEU A 227 -5.05 -19.66 6.73
C LEU A 227 -4.36 -19.01 7.96
N LEU A 228 -4.92 -17.92 8.49
CA LEU A 228 -4.42 -17.25 9.70
C LEU A 228 -4.69 -18.04 10.98
N THR A 229 -3.79 -17.95 11.95
CA THR A 229 -4.05 -18.38 13.34
C THR A 229 -5.06 -17.47 14.04
N THR A 230 -5.56 -17.85 15.23
CA THR A 230 -6.57 -17.09 16.00
C THR A 230 -6.16 -15.67 16.33
N LYS A 231 -4.87 -15.44 16.59
CA LYS A 231 -4.29 -14.13 16.84
C LYS A 231 -3.48 -13.61 15.64
N GLY A 232 -3.66 -14.22 14.47
CA GLY A 232 -2.89 -13.91 13.29
C GLY A 232 -3.16 -12.50 12.76
N VAL A 233 -2.20 -11.98 12.00
CA VAL A 233 -2.25 -10.63 11.42
C VAL A 233 -2.21 -10.69 9.90
N LEU A 234 -3.11 -9.95 9.26
CA LEU A 234 -3.16 -9.72 7.83
C LEU A 234 -2.65 -8.31 7.51
N PHE A 235 -1.65 -8.18 6.63
CA PHE A 235 -1.21 -6.93 6.05
C PHE A 235 -1.76 -6.78 4.63
N LEU A 236 -2.45 -5.68 4.38
CA LEU A 236 -3.07 -5.35 3.08
C LEU A 236 -2.41 -4.12 2.46
N GLY A 237 -2.57 -3.91 1.16
CA GLY A 237 -2.13 -2.70 0.50
C GLY A 237 -3.05 -1.50 0.84
N PRO A 238 -2.58 -0.26 0.61
CA PRO A 238 -3.32 0.95 0.97
C PRO A 238 -4.76 0.98 0.41
N SER A 239 -4.93 0.55 -0.84
CA SER A 239 -6.21 0.54 -1.56
C SER A 239 -7.10 -0.67 -1.24
N GLU A 240 -6.65 -1.60 -0.40
CA GLU A 240 -7.31 -2.89 -0.15
C GLU A 240 -7.87 -2.97 1.28
N THR A 241 -7.55 -1.97 2.12
CA THR A 241 -7.92 -1.92 3.55
C THR A 241 -9.42 -2.00 3.82
N SER A 242 -10.25 -1.53 2.89
CA SER A 242 -11.72 -1.60 2.98
C SER A 242 -12.27 -3.03 2.96
N LEU A 243 -11.45 -4.01 2.53
CA LEU A 243 -11.81 -5.42 2.49
C LEU A 243 -11.70 -6.09 3.88
N ALA A 244 -10.96 -5.50 4.82
CA ALA A 244 -10.91 -5.96 6.20
C ALA A 244 -12.18 -5.51 6.96
N GLN A 245 -13.19 -6.38 6.95
CA GLN A 245 -14.52 -6.06 7.51
C GLN A 245 -14.48 -5.87 9.04
N PRO A 246 -15.15 -4.82 9.57
CA PRO A 246 -15.36 -4.66 11.01
C PRO A 246 -16.18 -5.84 11.57
N GLY A 247 -15.52 -6.75 12.29
CA GLY A 247 -16.12 -7.97 12.83
C GLY A 247 -15.23 -9.19 12.67
N ASP A 248 -14.54 -9.30 11.52
CA ASP A 248 -13.57 -10.36 11.26
C ASP A 248 -12.14 -9.91 11.59
N PHE A 249 -11.90 -8.60 11.57
CA PHE A 249 -10.60 -7.99 11.77
C PHE A 249 -10.65 -6.72 12.61
N VAL A 250 -9.57 -6.46 13.34
CA VAL A 250 -9.31 -5.23 14.10
C VAL A 250 -8.00 -4.62 13.63
N SER A 251 -8.03 -3.34 13.24
CA SER A 251 -6.80 -2.63 12.83
C SER A 251 -5.76 -2.60 13.96
N LEU A 252 -4.48 -2.78 13.61
CA LEU A 252 -3.35 -2.63 14.53
C LEU A 252 -3.14 -1.17 14.98
N ARG A 253 -3.82 -0.20 14.36
CA ARG A 253 -3.69 1.25 14.65
C ARG A 253 -2.27 1.79 14.53
N VAL A 254 -1.45 1.17 13.68
CA VAL A 254 -0.15 1.70 13.28
C VAL A 254 -0.34 2.46 11.96
N PRO A 255 -0.10 3.77 11.92
CA PRO A 255 -0.23 4.57 10.70
C PRO A 255 0.58 3.96 9.56
N MET A 256 -0.02 3.94 8.36
CA MET A 256 0.60 3.47 7.10
C MET A 256 1.06 1.99 7.08
N ALA A 257 0.84 1.23 8.17
CA ALA A 257 1.20 -0.19 8.21
C ALA A 257 0.12 -1.09 7.59
N PHE A 258 -1.14 -0.63 7.54
CA PHE A 258 -2.27 -1.38 6.96
C PHE A 258 -2.41 -2.83 7.47
N GLY A 259 -2.06 -3.04 8.75
CA GLY A 259 -2.14 -4.34 9.42
C GLY A 259 -3.43 -4.52 10.21
N PHE A 260 -3.97 -5.74 10.18
CA PHE A 260 -5.25 -6.12 10.75
C PHE A 260 -5.14 -7.45 11.50
N ARG A 261 -5.47 -7.46 12.80
CA ARG A 261 -5.49 -8.67 13.62
C ARG A 261 -6.84 -9.37 13.46
N ARG A 262 -6.82 -10.70 13.36
CA ARG A 262 -8.06 -11.50 13.31
C ARG A 262 -8.87 -11.30 14.59
N ALA A 263 -10.16 -11.05 14.44
CA ALA A 263 -11.08 -10.87 15.55
C ALA A 263 -11.64 -12.24 15.96
N VAL A 264 -10.84 -13.05 16.65
CA VAL A 264 -11.33 -14.23 17.38
C VAL A 264 -11.05 -13.98 18.86
N ASP A 265 -12.09 -14.05 19.68
CA ASP A 265 -12.06 -13.83 21.13
C ASP A 265 -11.58 -12.45 21.62
N LEU A 266 -11.59 -11.43 20.77
CA LEU A 266 -11.49 -10.05 21.24
C LEU A 266 -12.86 -9.68 21.86
N PRO A 267 -12.93 -9.22 23.12
CA PRO A 267 -14.18 -8.73 23.68
C PRO A 267 -14.72 -7.68 22.72
N GLN A 268 -15.86 -7.98 22.11
CA GLN A 268 -16.55 -7.03 21.26
C GLN A 268 -16.64 -5.74 22.08
N PRO A 269 -16.26 -4.57 21.52
CA PRO A 269 -16.60 -3.32 22.17
C PRO A 269 -18.12 -3.39 22.34
N GLN A 270 -18.56 -3.51 23.59
CA GLN A 270 -19.98 -3.57 23.91
C GLN A 270 -20.58 -2.41 23.13
N LYS A 271 -21.50 -2.72 22.22
CA LYS A 271 -22.41 -1.72 21.70
C LYS A 271 -23.08 -1.18 22.95
N ASN A 272 -22.56 -0.08 23.49
CA ASN A 272 -23.24 0.66 24.52
C ASN A 272 -24.59 0.94 23.90
N LYS A 273 -25.60 0.21 24.39
CA LYS A 273 -27.00 0.53 24.12
C LYS A 273 -27.07 2.02 24.33
N HIS A 274 -27.47 2.76 23.30
CA HIS A 274 -27.76 4.18 23.41
C HIS A 274 -28.71 4.32 24.60
N THR A 275 -28.17 4.69 25.76
CA THR A 275 -28.97 5.27 26.82
C THR A 275 -29.49 6.57 26.24
N PRO A 276 -30.80 6.76 26.16
CA PRO A 276 -31.34 8.03 25.71
C PRO A 276 -30.76 9.13 26.62
N PRO A 277 -30.43 10.31 26.05
CA PRO A 277 -29.88 11.39 26.85
C PRO A 277 -30.86 11.74 27.99
N PRO A 278 -30.36 12.07 29.20
CA PRO A 278 -31.24 12.43 30.30
C PRO A 278 -32.07 13.64 29.90
N LYS A 279 -33.39 13.55 30.11
CA LYS A 279 -34.31 14.67 29.91
C LYS A 279 -33.81 15.85 30.75
N LYS A 280 -33.58 16.99 30.09
CA LYS A 280 -33.24 18.25 30.77
C LYS A 280 -34.34 18.58 31.78
N PRO A 281 -34.01 18.94 33.03
CA PRO A 281 -35.01 19.50 33.94
C PRO A 281 -35.49 20.85 33.39
N ALA A 282 -36.81 21.08 33.51
CA ALA A 282 -37.44 22.32 33.14
C ALA A 282 -36.85 23.48 33.96
N TYR A 283 -36.30 24.47 33.26
CA TYR A 283 -35.81 25.70 33.87
C TYR A 283 -37.01 26.60 34.17
N SER A 284 -37.42 26.67 35.43
CA SER A 284 -38.16 27.81 35.98
C SER A 284 -37.22 28.99 36.15
N GLY A 285 -37.72 30.19 35.85
CA GLY A 285 -36.94 31.39 35.59
C GLY A 285 -36.11 31.94 36.76
N GLY A 286 -35.12 32.77 36.40
CA GLY A 286 -34.26 33.45 37.36
C GLY A 286 -33.18 34.31 36.72
N ARG A 287 -33.58 35.53 36.31
CA ARG A 287 -32.83 36.81 36.31
C ARG A 287 -31.38 36.87 35.77
N ARG A 288 -31.22 37.61 34.66
CA ARG A 288 -29.95 38.07 34.06
C ARG A 288 -29.21 39.06 34.97
N VAL A 289 -27.89 38.90 35.09
CA VAL A 289 -26.94 39.98 35.36
C VAL A 289 -25.82 39.91 34.33
N ALA A 290 -25.53 41.04 33.69
CA ALA A 290 -24.52 41.19 32.66
C ALA A 290 -23.22 41.71 33.27
N VAL A 291 -22.06 41.15 32.86
CA VAL A 291 -20.77 41.85 32.93
C VAL A 291 -19.94 41.47 31.71
N ALA A 292 -19.46 42.49 31.02
CA ALA A 292 -18.62 42.43 29.83
C ALA A 292 -17.14 42.17 30.19
N ALA A 293 -16.39 41.50 29.30
CA ALA A 293 -14.94 41.39 29.39
C ALA A 293 -14.28 41.71 28.04
N ARG A 294 -13.32 42.65 28.13
CA ARG A 294 -12.41 43.19 27.11
C ARG A 294 -11.16 42.27 26.98
N PRO A 295 -10.42 42.28 25.86
CA PRO A 295 -9.17 41.53 25.73
C PRO A 295 -7.92 42.39 26.04
N PRO A 296 -6.76 41.80 26.39
CA PRO A 296 -5.45 42.41 26.18
C PRO A 296 -4.63 41.57 25.18
N GLU A 297 -4.08 42.11 24.09
CA GLU A 297 -2.93 43.03 23.91
C GLU A 297 -1.53 42.40 24.12
N PHE A 298 -0.69 42.61 23.10
CA PHE A 298 0.67 42.11 22.89
C PHE A 298 1.72 42.81 23.78
N SER A 299 2.82 42.10 24.09
CA SER A 299 4.11 42.74 24.34
C SER A 299 5.28 41.81 23.98
N ALA A 300 6.31 42.39 23.37
CA ALA A 300 7.59 41.78 23.00
C ALA A 300 8.72 42.48 23.76
N SER A 301 9.76 41.74 24.19
CA SER A 301 11.19 42.14 24.26
C SER A 301 12.09 41.04 24.88
N ARG A 302 13.35 40.99 24.42
CA ARG A 302 14.47 40.01 24.58
C ARG A 302 15.54 40.56 25.59
N PRO A 303 16.78 40.02 25.84
CA PRO A 303 17.45 38.74 25.48
C PRO A 303 18.44 38.07 26.52
N LEU A 304 18.98 36.90 26.12
CA LEU A 304 20.34 36.29 26.27
C LEU A 304 20.89 35.71 27.60
N VAL A 305 21.14 34.38 27.60
CA VAL A 305 22.44 33.77 27.99
C VAL A 305 22.70 32.55 27.08
N ALA A 306 23.95 32.43 26.58
CA ALA A 306 24.41 31.45 25.62
C ALA A 306 24.95 30.16 26.27
N ALA A 307 24.75 29.02 25.61
CA ALA A 307 25.53 27.79 25.78
C ALA A 307 25.60 27.02 24.44
N ALA A 308 26.68 26.27 24.25
CA ALA A 308 27.31 25.95 22.97
C ALA A 308 26.58 24.94 22.06
N LYS A 309 26.91 25.04 20.76
CA LYS A 309 26.37 24.29 19.61
C LYS A 309 26.65 22.78 19.66
N PRO A 310 25.68 21.94 19.27
CA PRO A 310 25.90 20.82 18.37
C PRO A 310 25.58 21.26 16.93
N GLN A 311 26.34 20.75 15.97
CA GLN A 311 26.26 21.10 14.54
C GLN A 311 24.81 21.02 14.03
N SER A 312 24.29 22.17 13.59
CA SER A 312 22.97 22.30 12.99
C SER A 312 22.98 21.61 11.62
N THR A 313 22.17 20.57 11.49
CA THR A 313 21.50 20.29 10.22
C THR A 313 20.88 21.59 9.69
N PRO A 314 20.85 21.83 8.37
CA PRO A 314 20.17 23.00 7.83
C PRO A 314 18.73 23.06 8.39
N PRO A 315 18.18 24.26 8.65
CA PRO A 315 16.80 24.35 9.12
C PRO A 315 15.89 23.57 8.16
N PRO A 316 14.94 22.77 8.66
CA PRO A 316 13.99 22.08 7.79
C PRO A 316 13.36 23.14 6.88
N SER A 317 13.27 22.84 5.59
CA SER A 317 12.62 23.77 4.67
C SER A 317 11.22 24.07 5.20
N SER A 318 10.72 25.30 5.02
CA SER A 318 9.38 25.69 5.53
C SER A 318 8.27 24.74 5.05
N LEU A 319 8.51 24.02 3.94
CA LEU A 319 7.65 22.99 3.39
C LEU A 319 7.76 21.62 4.10
N GLU A 320 8.94 21.22 4.55
CA GLU A 320 9.11 20.00 5.38
C GLU A 320 8.39 20.14 6.73
N GLU A 321 8.38 21.35 7.30
CA GLU A 321 7.61 21.62 8.52
C GLU A 321 6.10 21.61 8.27
N ALA A 322 5.65 22.15 7.13
CA ALA A 322 4.26 22.05 6.70
C ALA A 322 3.80 20.58 6.56
N GLN A 323 4.65 19.72 5.99
CA GLN A 323 4.39 18.29 5.88
C GLN A 323 4.24 17.64 7.25
N ARG A 324 5.17 17.89 8.18
CA ARG A 324 5.10 17.34 9.54
C ARG A 324 3.84 17.76 10.29
N LEU A 325 3.38 19.00 10.10
CA LEU A 325 2.14 19.49 10.71
C LEU A 325 0.92 18.79 10.10
N ALA A 326 0.91 18.56 8.78
CA ALA A 326 -0.14 17.80 8.11
C ALA A 326 -0.20 16.36 8.61
N ASP A 327 0.95 15.69 8.74
CA ASP A 327 1.06 14.31 9.22
C ASP A 327 0.57 14.16 10.69
N ARG A 328 0.71 15.22 11.50
CA ARG A 328 0.20 15.28 12.88
C ARG A 328 -1.28 15.64 12.97
N GLY A 329 -1.95 15.87 11.84
CA GLY A 329 -3.36 16.28 11.79
C GLY A 329 -3.60 17.75 12.16
N LEU A 330 -2.55 18.56 12.29
CA LEU A 330 -2.63 20.01 12.52
C LEU A 330 -2.82 20.73 11.19
N LEU A 331 -3.93 20.43 10.51
CA LEU A 331 -4.20 20.86 9.13
C LEU A 331 -4.25 22.39 8.96
N PRO A 332 -4.84 23.18 9.88
CA PRO A 332 -4.85 24.64 9.75
C PRO A 332 -3.44 25.26 9.79
N ASP A 333 -2.57 24.75 10.65
CA ASP A 333 -1.19 25.22 10.76
C ASP A 333 -0.38 24.80 9.53
N ALA A 334 -0.59 23.56 9.04
CA ALA A 334 0.04 23.08 7.81
C ALA A 334 -0.31 23.94 6.57
N ILE A 335 -1.59 24.35 6.43
CA ILE A 335 -2.02 25.27 5.37
C ILE A 335 -1.28 26.60 5.46
N LYS A 336 -1.23 27.19 6.67
CA LYS A 336 -0.55 28.47 6.90
C LYS A 336 0.93 28.39 6.54
N HIS A 337 1.59 27.28 6.89
CA HIS A 337 2.99 27.05 6.54
C HIS A 337 3.21 26.87 5.04
N CYS A 338 2.29 26.22 4.32
CA CYS A 338 2.32 26.15 2.85
C CYS A 338 2.17 27.54 2.20
N GLU A 339 1.23 28.35 2.69
CA GLU A 339 1.01 29.72 2.19
C GLU A 339 2.20 30.64 2.49
N ASP A 340 2.80 30.52 3.67
CA ASP A 340 4.01 31.26 4.05
C ASP A 340 5.21 30.88 3.19
N HIS A 341 5.36 29.59 2.85
CA HIS A 341 6.36 29.13 1.90
C HIS A 341 6.15 29.78 0.52
N LEU A 342 4.92 29.74 -0.01
CA LEU A 342 4.58 30.34 -1.29
C LEU A 342 4.80 31.86 -1.33
N ARG A 343 4.65 32.55 -0.20
CA ARG A 343 4.91 34.00 -0.09
C ARG A 343 6.40 34.34 -0.01
N ARG A 344 7.21 33.53 0.67
CA ARG A 344 8.63 33.82 0.94
C ARG A 344 9.57 33.28 -0.15
N GLU A 345 9.35 32.04 -0.55
CA GLU A 345 10.19 31.30 -1.49
C GLU A 345 9.62 31.34 -2.92
N GLY A 346 8.35 31.73 -3.07
CA GLY A 346 7.67 31.84 -4.35
C GLY A 346 6.85 30.60 -4.75
N PRO A 347 6.24 30.60 -5.94
CA PRO A 347 5.40 29.51 -6.43
C PRO A 347 6.19 28.19 -6.56
N SER A 348 5.73 27.13 -5.88
CA SER A 348 6.35 25.81 -5.86
C SER A 348 5.31 24.72 -6.14
N ASP A 349 5.62 23.78 -7.04
CA ASP A 349 4.72 22.68 -7.37
C ASP A 349 4.49 21.76 -6.17
N GLN A 350 5.54 21.47 -5.39
CA GLN A 350 5.43 20.68 -4.17
C GLN A 350 4.58 21.35 -3.09
N ALA A 351 4.66 22.69 -2.97
CA ALA A 351 3.86 23.44 -2.01
C ALA A 351 2.37 23.48 -2.39
N TYR A 352 2.06 23.65 -3.67
CA TYR A 352 0.67 23.58 -4.15
C TYR A 352 0.10 22.16 -4.10
N TYR A 353 0.93 21.13 -4.33
CA TYR A 353 0.51 19.74 -4.16
C TYR A 353 0.13 19.44 -2.70
N LEU A 354 1.00 19.81 -1.74
CA LEU A 354 0.74 19.62 -0.31
C LEU A 354 -0.51 20.40 0.15
N LEU A 355 -0.68 21.63 -0.33
CA LEU A 355 -1.89 22.41 -0.06
C LEU A 355 -3.14 21.71 -0.59
N GLY A 356 -3.08 21.14 -1.80
CA GLY A 356 -4.19 20.39 -2.41
C GLY A 356 -4.55 19.13 -1.62
N LEU A 357 -3.55 18.39 -1.13
CA LEU A 357 -3.75 17.24 -0.25
C LEU A 357 -4.48 17.60 1.03
N ILE A 358 -4.03 18.68 1.70
CA ILE A 358 -4.62 19.10 2.98
C ILE A 358 -6.05 19.64 2.77
N GLN A 359 -6.30 20.35 1.68
CA GLN A 359 -7.63 20.85 1.32
C GLN A 359 -8.59 19.73 0.96
N ASP A 360 -8.13 18.68 0.28
CA ASP A 360 -8.94 17.51 -0.03
C ASP A 360 -9.30 16.73 1.25
N ALA A 361 -8.33 16.53 2.14
CA ALA A 361 -8.53 15.90 3.44
C ALA A 361 -9.50 16.67 4.35
N THR A 362 -9.60 17.99 4.19
CA THR A 362 -10.56 18.85 4.92
C THR A 362 -11.91 18.98 4.21
N GLY A 363 -12.11 18.27 3.09
CA GLY A 363 -13.36 18.28 2.30
C GLY A 363 -13.55 19.52 1.42
N LYS A 364 -12.54 20.38 1.31
CA LYS A 364 -12.54 21.61 0.50
C LYS A 364 -12.16 21.31 -0.95
N ARG A 365 -13.01 20.53 -1.62
CA ARG A 365 -12.73 19.96 -2.95
C ARG A 365 -12.42 21.01 -4.03
N SER A 366 -13.09 22.16 -4.02
CA SER A 366 -12.83 23.22 -5.01
C SER A 366 -11.42 23.80 -4.85
N GLU A 367 -11.02 24.07 -3.61
CA GLU A 367 -9.70 24.63 -3.31
C GLU A 367 -8.61 23.60 -3.63
N ALA A 368 -8.84 22.32 -3.32
CA ALA A 368 -7.94 21.22 -3.66
C ALA A 368 -7.74 21.07 -5.17
N THR A 369 -8.81 21.13 -5.96
CA THR A 369 -8.73 21.11 -7.43
C THR A 369 -7.85 22.25 -7.96
N ASP A 370 -8.05 23.47 -7.44
CA ASP A 370 -7.27 24.64 -7.87
C ASP A 370 -5.79 24.53 -7.47
N ALA A 371 -5.51 24.00 -6.28
CA ALA A 371 -4.16 23.77 -5.80
C ALA A 371 -3.43 22.71 -6.66
N TYR A 372 -4.07 21.57 -6.96
CA TYR A 372 -3.48 20.57 -7.85
C TYR A 372 -3.27 21.11 -9.27
N ARG A 373 -4.20 21.91 -9.80
CA ARG A 373 -4.02 22.56 -11.11
C ARG A 373 -2.82 23.52 -11.12
N LYS A 374 -2.61 24.29 -10.04
CA LYS A 374 -1.44 25.16 -9.88
C LYS A 374 -0.14 24.36 -9.80
N ALA A 375 -0.13 23.23 -9.09
CA ALA A 375 1.02 22.32 -9.06
C ALA A 375 1.36 21.80 -10.46
N LEU A 376 0.34 21.39 -11.24
CA LEU A 376 0.51 20.91 -12.61
C LEU A 376 0.85 22.00 -13.64
N TYR A 377 0.50 23.26 -13.35
CA TYR A 377 0.90 24.40 -14.15
C TYR A 377 2.41 24.66 -14.01
N LEU A 378 2.94 24.59 -12.78
CA LEU A 378 4.36 24.78 -12.50
C LEU A 378 5.19 23.58 -12.93
N ASN A 379 4.69 22.37 -12.68
CA ASN A 379 5.32 21.13 -13.10
C ASN A 379 4.29 20.24 -13.82
N PRO A 380 4.22 20.34 -15.16
CA PRO A 380 3.36 19.52 -16.00
C PRO A 380 3.54 18.01 -15.83
N ASN A 381 4.64 17.58 -15.23
CA ASN A 381 5.04 16.20 -15.05
C ASN A 381 4.97 15.74 -13.59
N HIS A 382 4.39 16.54 -12.69
CA HIS A 382 4.22 16.20 -11.29
C HIS A 382 3.22 15.05 -11.15
N TYR A 383 3.74 13.84 -10.93
CA TYR A 383 2.98 12.60 -11.04
C TYR A 383 1.87 12.51 -9.99
N GLU A 384 2.19 12.84 -8.74
CA GLU A 384 1.31 12.73 -7.59
C GLU A 384 0.08 13.66 -7.72
N ALA A 385 0.31 14.90 -8.15
CA ALA A 385 -0.73 15.88 -8.46
C ALA A 385 -1.63 15.43 -9.62
N LEU A 386 -1.10 14.74 -10.65
CA LEU A 386 -1.93 14.19 -11.74
C LEU A 386 -2.88 13.11 -11.22
N VAL A 387 -2.37 12.22 -10.37
CA VAL A 387 -3.16 11.10 -9.80
C VAL A 387 -4.22 11.62 -8.85
N HIS A 388 -3.86 12.52 -7.92
CA HIS A 388 -4.83 13.04 -6.94
C HIS A 388 -5.89 13.94 -7.57
N LEU A 389 -5.53 14.75 -8.57
CA LEU A 389 -6.53 15.50 -9.32
C LEU A 389 -7.46 14.58 -10.12
N ALA A 390 -6.94 13.49 -10.70
CA ALA A 390 -7.78 12.53 -11.40
C ALA A 390 -8.81 11.87 -10.47
N LEU A 391 -8.39 11.43 -9.28
CA LEU A 391 -9.28 10.88 -8.25
C LEU A 391 -10.34 11.90 -7.80
N LEU A 392 -9.92 13.15 -7.62
CA LEU A 392 -10.83 14.23 -7.22
C LEU A 392 -11.88 14.53 -8.30
N LEU A 393 -11.49 14.53 -9.59
CA LEU A 393 -12.42 14.70 -10.72
C LEU A 393 -13.37 13.51 -10.88
N GLU A 394 -12.90 12.28 -10.66
CA GLU A 394 -13.73 11.09 -10.68
C GLU A 394 -14.80 11.14 -9.57
N SER A 395 -14.43 11.60 -8.37
CA SER A 395 -15.38 11.83 -7.27
C SER A 395 -16.43 12.91 -7.59
N GLN A 396 -16.12 13.83 -8.50
CA GLN A 396 -16.99 14.89 -9.00
C GLN A 396 -17.79 14.46 -10.25
N LYS A 397 -17.68 13.19 -10.66
CA LYS A 397 -18.28 12.61 -11.88
C LYS A 397 -17.73 13.17 -13.20
N ASP A 398 -16.59 13.86 -13.17
CA ASP A 398 -15.85 14.27 -14.38
C ASP A 398 -14.90 13.15 -14.81
N VAL A 399 -15.49 12.12 -15.40
CA VAL A 399 -14.79 10.90 -15.80
C VAL A 399 -13.82 11.15 -16.97
N SER A 400 -14.17 12.04 -17.90
CA SER A 400 -13.33 12.36 -19.05
C SER A 400 -12.08 13.13 -18.62
N GLY A 401 -12.22 14.10 -17.72
CA GLY A 401 -11.10 14.82 -17.12
C GLY A 401 -10.15 13.89 -16.35
N ALA A 402 -10.71 12.99 -15.53
CA ALA A 402 -9.94 12.00 -14.79
C ALA A 402 -9.15 11.05 -15.71
N GLN A 403 -9.77 10.55 -16.78
CA GLN A 403 -9.11 9.68 -17.76
C GLN A 403 -7.94 10.38 -18.47
N ALA A 404 -8.12 11.65 -18.85
CA ALA A 404 -7.07 12.42 -19.53
C ALA A 404 -5.83 12.63 -18.63
N LEU A 405 -6.04 12.94 -17.35
CA LEU A 405 -4.96 13.10 -16.37
C LEU A 405 -4.25 11.78 -16.07
N ASN A 406 -5.02 10.69 -15.91
CA ASN A 406 -4.46 9.35 -15.71
C ASN A 406 -3.64 8.87 -16.91
N ALA A 407 -4.09 9.12 -18.14
CA ALA A 407 -3.32 8.82 -19.35
C ALA A 407 -2.01 9.61 -19.42
N ARG A 408 -2.00 10.83 -18.88
CA ARG A 408 -0.81 11.68 -18.81
C ARG A 408 0.17 11.19 -17.74
N ALA A 409 -0.32 10.83 -16.55
CA ALA A 409 0.48 10.21 -15.49
C ALA A 409 1.17 8.91 -15.97
N ARG A 410 0.43 8.05 -16.69
CA ARG A 410 0.96 6.81 -17.29
C ARG A 410 2.07 7.06 -18.30
N ARG A 411 1.93 8.06 -19.17
CA ARG A 411 2.98 8.44 -20.14
C ARG A 411 4.26 8.91 -19.46
N LEU A 412 4.17 9.52 -18.29
CA LEU A 412 5.33 9.97 -17.54
C LEU A 412 6.12 8.80 -16.96
N LEU A 413 5.43 7.83 -16.36
CA LEU A 413 6.05 6.59 -15.90
C LEU A 413 6.77 5.84 -17.03
N GLN A 414 6.21 5.86 -18.24
CA GLN A 414 6.84 5.23 -19.40
C GLN A 414 8.10 5.96 -19.88
N ARG A 415 8.20 7.28 -19.68
CA ARG A 415 9.35 8.08 -20.07
C ARG A 415 10.49 8.05 -19.06
N THR A 416 10.20 7.89 -17.77
CA THR A 416 11.23 7.70 -16.73
C THR A 416 11.76 6.27 -16.67
N ALA A 417 11.13 5.32 -17.36
CA ALA A 417 11.55 3.93 -17.46
C ALA A 417 12.44 3.63 -18.69
N GLN A 418 12.62 4.60 -19.60
CA GLN A 418 13.60 4.58 -20.70
C GLN A 418 14.84 5.35 -20.27
#